data_AF-A0A967HC83-F1
#
_entry.id   AF-A0A967HC83-F1
#
_cell.length_a   1.000
_cell.length_b   1.000
_cell.length_c   1.000
_cell.angle_alpha   90.00
_cell.angle_beta   90.00
_cell.angle_gamma   90.00
#
_symmetry.space_group_name_H-M   'P 1'
#
loop_
_entity.id
_entity.type
_entity.pdbx_description
1 polymer ?
#
loop_
_entity_poly.entity_id
_entity_poly.type
_entity_poly.pdbx_seq_one_letter_code
_entity_poly.pdbx_strand_id
1 'polypeptide(L)'
;MTRLIRVAALACISAFAIIILQPSTGFAEKKRLEFGGGPEGGTFQYFSNGIAARLTKMSPSMDVSNLASAGSVENIRRTNSGTIDFGIAYSGDTYLARNGQLTNDPNKYTDVRALAYLYGAPAHMVVLDRSEINRVKDIAGKRVAVGGAGSGAAAAAERYFGALGLWDKIKIEFIGYSKAAAALNNGQIDAMWVFAGFPNNSVIQAAVSNKIRILSTWEAGKEGGAFEQYPFYSQVTIPAGTYS
;
A
#
# COMPACT_ATOMS: atom_id res chain seq x y z
N MET A 1 78.89 -15.46 40.30
CA MET A 1 77.43 -15.34 40.38
C MET A 1 76.90 -13.91 40.15
N THR A 2 77.57 -13.03 39.39
CA THR A 2 77.17 -11.59 39.39
C THR A 2 77.50 -10.79 38.12
N ARG A 3 77.53 -11.41 36.93
CA ARG A 3 77.65 -10.67 35.66
C ARG A 3 76.82 -11.18 34.47
N LEU A 4 76.05 -12.26 34.62
CA LEU A 4 75.29 -12.88 33.52
C LEU A 4 73.81 -12.46 33.42
N ILE A 5 73.33 -11.54 34.27
CA ILE A 5 71.90 -11.18 34.34
C ILE A 5 71.57 -9.83 33.68
N ARG A 6 72.57 -9.03 33.24
CA ARG A 6 72.30 -7.66 32.73
C ARG A 6 72.25 -7.48 31.21
N VAL A 7 72.49 -8.51 30.40
CA VAL A 7 72.45 -8.39 28.92
C VAL A 7 71.17 -8.99 28.32
N ALA A 8 70.36 -9.72 29.09
CA ALA A 8 69.10 -10.29 28.62
C ALA A 8 67.89 -9.32 28.66
N ALA A 9 68.08 -8.08 29.12
CA ALA A 9 66.98 -7.12 29.30
C ALA A 9 66.83 -6.08 28.17
N LEU A 10 67.70 -6.08 27.15
CA LEU A 10 67.63 -5.10 26.05
C LEU A 10 67.36 -5.68 24.66
N ALA A 11 67.22 -6.99 24.51
CA ALA A 11 66.97 -7.65 23.22
C ALA A 11 65.53 -8.19 23.02
N CYS A 12 64.61 -7.91 23.95
CA CYS A 12 63.22 -8.38 23.88
C CYS A 12 62.17 -7.26 23.71
N ILE A 13 62.57 -6.00 23.50
CA ILE A 13 61.63 -4.86 23.39
C ILE A 13 61.37 -4.42 21.93
N SER A 14 62.00 -5.05 20.94
CA SER A 14 61.91 -4.61 19.53
C SER A 14 61.15 -5.56 18.59
N ALA A 15 60.43 -6.57 19.09
CA ALA A 15 59.86 -7.62 18.25
C ALA A 15 58.33 -7.74 18.18
N PHE A 16 57.53 -6.85 18.79
CA PHE A 16 56.07 -7.04 18.74
C PHE A 16 55.25 -5.75 18.80
N ALA A 17 55.32 -4.94 17.74
CA ALA A 17 54.24 -4.02 17.37
C ALA A 17 54.41 -3.55 15.91
N ILE A 18 54.50 -4.49 14.96
CA ILE A 18 54.02 -4.17 13.61
C ILE A 18 52.50 -4.21 13.74
N ILE A 19 51.91 -3.09 14.15
CA ILE A 19 50.50 -2.82 13.86
C ILE A 19 50.45 -2.73 12.34
N ILE A 20 50.10 -3.83 11.70
CA ILE A 20 49.68 -3.81 10.33
C ILE A 20 48.47 -2.88 10.33
N LEU A 21 48.66 -1.65 9.86
CA LEU A 21 47.59 -0.75 9.46
C LEU A 21 46.90 -1.46 8.30
N GLN A 22 46.11 -2.49 8.59
CA GLN A 22 45.20 -3.01 7.61
C GLN A 22 44.26 -1.84 7.32
N PRO A 23 44.12 -1.40 6.06
CA PRO A 23 43.02 -0.51 5.75
C PRO A 23 41.79 -1.27 6.23
N SER A 24 41.12 -0.73 7.24
CA SER A 24 39.76 -1.13 7.53
C SER A 24 39.04 -0.86 6.23
N THR A 25 38.79 -1.91 5.46
CA THR A 25 37.74 -1.90 4.46
C THR A 25 36.47 -1.76 5.27
N GLY A 26 36.19 -0.54 5.73
CA GLY A 26 34.89 -0.17 6.23
C GLY A 26 33.96 -0.49 5.08
N PHE A 27 33.18 -1.55 5.23
CA PHE A 27 32.02 -1.74 4.37
C PHE A 27 31.26 -0.41 4.46
N ALA A 28 31.21 0.32 3.35
CA ALA A 28 30.48 1.57 3.32
C ALA A 28 29.09 1.31 3.88
N GLU A 29 28.73 1.98 4.98
CA GLU A 29 27.46 1.76 5.65
C GLU A 29 26.34 2.04 4.65
N LYS A 30 25.53 1.01 4.36
CA LYS A 30 24.44 1.15 3.40
C LYS A 30 23.43 2.13 3.97
N LYS A 31 23.03 3.11 3.17
CA LYS A 31 21.88 3.95 3.50
C LYS A 31 20.63 3.07 3.52
N ARG A 32 20.03 2.92 4.70
CA ARG A 32 18.75 2.21 4.86
C ARG A 32 17.62 3.15 4.47
N LEU A 33 16.72 2.68 3.61
CA LEU A 33 15.55 3.39 3.16
C LEU A 33 14.32 2.54 3.40
N GLU A 34 13.23 3.17 3.83
CA GLU A 34 11.98 2.50 4.13
C GLU A 34 10.93 2.80 3.06
N PHE A 35 10.25 1.77 2.57
CA PHE A 35 9.24 1.86 1.51
C PHE A 35 7.88 1.37 2.06
N GLY A 36 6.91 2.28 2.21
CA GLY A 36 5.54 1.95 2.57
C GLY A 36 4.77 1.26 1.44
N GLY A 37 4.42 0.00 1.66
CA GLY A 37 3.59 -0.81 0.78
C GLY A 37 2.10 -0.58 1.00
N GLY A 38 1.34 -1.65 1.23
CA GLY A 38 -0.08 -1.53 1.54
C GLY A 38 -0.63 -2.80 2.19
N PRO A 39 -1.96 -2.94 2.29
CA PRO A 39 -2.55 -4.08 2.97
C PRO A 39 -2.23 -5.38 2.22
N GLU A 40 -2.22 -6.48 2.98
CA GLU A 40 -2.05 -7.83 2.44
C GLU A 40 -3.09 -8.12 1.33
N GLY A 41 -2.65 -8.76 0.24
CA GLY A 41 -3.47 -9.02 -0.94
C GLY A 41 -3.70 -7.80 -1.85
N GLY A 42 -3.22 -6.62 -1.48
CA GLY A 42 -3.27 -5.40 -2.29
C GLY A 42 -2.13 -5.27 -3.29
N THR A 43 -2.39 -4.55 -4.39
CA THR A 43 -1.38 -4.30 -5.44
C THR A 43 -0.19 -3.46 -4.93
N PHE A 44 -0.39 -2.65 -3.89
CA PHE A 44 0.67 -1.85 -3.28
C PHE A 44 1.81 -2.73 -2.78
N GLN A 45 1.48 -3.80 -2.04
CA GLN A 45 2.45 -4.73 -1.48
C GLN A 45 3.25 -5.46 -2.56
N TYR A 46 2.62 -5.83 -3.67
CA TYR A 46 3.31 -6.46 -4.80
C TYR A 46 4.35 -5.52 -5.42
N PHE A 47 3.98 -4.27 -5.69
CA PHE A 47 4.88 -3.29 -6.30
C PHE A 47 5.99 -2.84 -5.35
N SER A 48 5.66 -2.53 -4.09
CA SER A 48 6.66 -2.04 -3.13
C SER A 48 7.72 -3.10 -2.83
N ASN A 49 7.34 -4.37 -2.70
CA ASN A 49 8.29 -5.48 -2.58
C ASN A 49 9.23 -5.58 -3.79
N GLY A 50 8.67 -5.55 -5.00
CA GLY A 50 9.46 -5.64 -6.23
C GLY A 50 10.43 -4.47 -6.41
N ILE A 51 9.97 -3.25 -6.13
CA ILE A 51 10.79 -2.03 -6.21
C ILE A 51 11.90 -2.07 -5.16
N ALA A 52 11.58 -2.35 -3.89
CA ALA A 52 12.56 -2.42 -2.81
C ALA A 52 13.66 -3.44 -3.12
N ALA A 53 13.28 -4.67 -3.49
CA ALA A 53 14.23 -5.72 -3.86
C ALA A 53 15.12 -5.32 -5.05
N ARG A 54 14.54 -4.66 -6.06
CA ARG A 54 15.28 -4.19 -7.23
C ARG A 54 16.28 -3.08 -6.87
N LEU A 55 15.87 -2.11 -6.07
CA LEU A 55 16.73 -0.99 -5.64
C LEU A 55 17.90 -1.49 -4.79
N THR A 56 17.66 -2.37 -3.81
CA THR A 56 18.71 -3.00 -3.00
C THR A 56 19.71 -3.77 -3.88
N LYS A 57 19.23 -4.49 -4.91
CA LYS A 57 20.11 -5.24 -5.81
C LYS A 57 20.93 -4.34 -6.73
N MET A 58 20.40 -3.19 -7.13
CA MET A 58 21.05 -2.29 -8.08
C MET A 58 22.06 -1.33 -7.44
N SER A 59 21.93 -1.05 -6.13
CA SER A 59 22.78 -0.09 -5.45
C SER A 59 23.58 -0.74 -4.32
N PRO A 60 24.92 -0.81 -4.42
CA PRO A 60 25.75 -1.33 -3.32
C PRO A 60 25.73 -0.43 -2.08
N SER A 61 25.34 0.84 -2.22
CA SER A 61 25.30 1.83 -1.14
C SER A 61 23.93 2.01 -0.47
N MET A 62 22.89 1.29 -0.93
CA MET A 62 21.54 1.40 -0.39
C MET A 62 20.96 0.04 -0.03
N ASP A 63 20.13 0.03 1.00
CA ASP A 63 19.29 -1.10 1.38
C ASP A 63 17.86 -0.60 1.58
N VAL A 64 16.92 -1.10 0.80
CA VAL A 64 15.52 -0.67 0.81
C VAL A 64 14.65 -1.77 1.40
N SER A 65 13.99 -1.46 2.52
CA SER A 65 13.06 -2.35 3.21
C SER A 65 11.63 -2.01 2.84
N ASN A 66 10.81 -3.02 2.54
CA ASN A 66 9.37 -2.82 2.40
C ASN A 66 8.69 -2.94 3.76
N LEU A 67 7.85 -1.95 4.09
CA LEU A 67 7.04 -1.93 5.30
C LEU A 67 5.57 -2.08 4.95
N ALA A 68 4.89 -2.98 5.66
CA ALA A 68 3.43 -3.08 5.59
C ALA A 68 2.79 -1.79 6.11
N SER A 69 1.64 -1.44 5.53
CA SER A 69 0.82 -0.30 5.96
C SER A 69 -0.66 -0.54 5.68
N ALA A 70 -1.52 0.27 6.28
CA ALA A 70 -2.94 0.36 5.93
C ALA A 70 -3.15 0.92 4.51
N GLY A 71 -2.12 1.48 3.88
CA GLY A 71 -2.11 1.98 2.51
C GLY A 71 -1.95 3.49 2.41
N SER A 72 -2.58 4.06 1.39
CA SER A 72 -2.34 5.42 0.89
C SER A 72 -2.30 6.52 1.96
N VAL A 73 -3.33 6.66 2.81
CA VAL A 73 -3.40 7.73 3.83
C VAL A 73 -2.29 7.60 4.87
N GLU A 74 -2.00 6.38 5.34
CA GLU A 74 -0.88 6.15 6.27
C GLU A 74 0.47 6.44 5.61
N ASN A 75 0.67 5.98 4.37
CA ASN A 75 1.91 6.20 3.64
C ASN A 75 2.20 7.69 3.42
N ILE A 76 1.17 8.49 3.11
CA ILE A 76 1.30 9.95 2.97
C ILE A 76 1.77 10.57 4.29
N ARG A 77 1.14 10.21 5.41
CA ARG A 77 1.51 10.71 6.75
C ARG A 77 2.95 10.37 7.10
N ARG A 78 3.35 9.10 6.91
CA ARG A 78 4.69 8.60 7.24
C ARG A 78 5.78 9.17 6.32
N THR A 79 5.45 9.41 5.05
CA THR A 79 6.38 10.08 4.12
C THR A 79 6.55 11.54 4.51
N ASN A 80 5.45 12.23 4.85
CA ASN A 80 5.49 13.62 5.28
C ASN A 80 6.31 13.82 6.57
N SER A 81 6.21 12.88 7.52
CA SER A 81 6.96 12.93 8.78
C SER A 81 8.42 12.48 8.65
N GLY A 82 8.83 11.95 7.49
CA GLY A 82 10.15 11.34 7.30
C GLY A 82 10.32 9.99 8.00
N THR A 83 9.24 9.36 8.44
CA THR A 83 9.26 8.01 9.04
C THR A 83 9.46 6.91 8.00
N ILE A 84 9.09 7.17 6.74
CA ILE A 84 9.46 6.36 5.58
C ILE A 84 9.97 7.28 4.47
N ASP A 85 10.87 6.77 3.63
CA ASP A 85 11.45 7.52 2.52
C ASP A 85 10.53 7.52 1.28
N PHE A 86 9.82 6.41 1.07
CA PHE A 86 8.90 6.24 -0.06
C PHE A 86 7.60 5.59 0.41
N GLY A 87 6.51 5.86 -0.29
CA GLY A 87 5.25 5.18 -0.07
C GLY A 87 4.39 5.18 -1.34
N ILE A 88 3.64 4.09 -1.56
CA ILE A 88 2.63 4.07 -2.61
C ILE A 88 1.37 4.75 -2.10
N ALA A 89 0.81 5.68 -2.87
CA ALA A 89 -0.41 6.38 -2.52
C ALA A 89 -1.30 6.57 -3.76
N TYR A 90 -2.61 6.70 -3.53
CA TYR A 90 -3.53 7.12 -4.58
C TYR A 90 -3.33 8.61 -4.86
N SER A 91 -3.41 8.98 -6.14
CA SER A 91 -3.29 10.39 -6.57
C SER A 91 -4.34 11.28 -5.90
N GLY A 92 -5.58 10.79 -5.77
CA GLY A 92 -6.65 11.49 -5.08
C GLY A 92 -6.36 11.76 -3.61
N ASP A 93 -5.89 10.76 -2.86
CA ASP A 93 -5.51 10.95 -1.46
C ASP A 93 -4.32 11.91 -1.32
N THR A 94 -3.36 11.85 -2.24
CA THR A 94 -2.21 12.74 -2.25
C THR A 94 -2.63 14.19 -2.51
N TYR A 95 -3.55 14.41 -3.45
CA TYR A 95 -4.16 15.72 -3.69
C TYR A 95 -4.89 16.24 -2.44
N LEU A 96 -5.78 15.42 -1.87
CA LEU A 96 -6.56 15.81 -0.69
C LEU A 96 -5.65 16.11 0.51
N ALA A 97 -4.64 15.28 0.75
CA ALA A 97 -3.70 15.45 1.85
C ALA A 97 -2.88 16.73 1.75
N ARG A 98 -2.39 17.07 0.56
CA ARG A 98 -1.67 18.34 0.36
C ARG A 98 -2.53 19.56 0.60
N ASN A 99 -3.84 19.45 0.39
CA ASN A 99 -4.80 20.54 0.53
C ASN A 99 -5.51 20.59 1.90
N GLY A 100 -5.27 19.64 2.80
CA GLY A 100 -5.97 19.56 4.09
C GLY A 100 -7.43 19.14 3.95
N GLN A 101 -7.70 18.25 2.99
CA GLN A 101 -9.04 17.80 2.60
C GLN A 101 -9.21 16.28 2.75
N LEU A 102 -8.33 15.61 3.50
CA LEU A 102 -8.55 14.21 3.84
C LEU A 102 -9.80 14.07 4.73
N THR A 103 -10.50 12.96 4.60
CA THR A 103 -11.68 12.69 5.42
C THR A 103 -11.32 12.70 6.90
N ASN A 104 -12.01 13.52 7.68
CA ASN A 104 -11.78 13.71 9.12
C ASN A 104 -10.34 14.09 9.50
N ASP A 105 -9.58 14.67 8.57
CA ASP A 105 -8.20 15.08 8.80
C ASP A 105 -7.88 16.39 8.03
N PRO A 106 -7.94 17.55 8.71
CA PRO A 106 -7.72 18.86 8.08
C PRO A 106 -6.23 19.20 7.91
N ASN A 107 -5.30 18.32 8.33
CA ASN A 107 -3.88 18.61 8.25
C ASN A 107 -3.38 18.64 6.81
N LYS A 108 -2.47 19.59 6.52
CA LYS A 108 -1.79 19.66 5.23
C LYS A 108 -0.49 18.88 5.28
N TYR A 109 -0.35 17.95 4.34
CA TYR A 109 0.85 17.11 4.17
C TYR A 109 1.66 17.59 2.96
N THR A 110 2.43 18.68 3.15
CA THR A 110 3.14 19.36 2.05
C THR A 110 4.54 18.85 1.79
N ASP A 111 5.09 17.95 2.61
CA ASP A 111 6.45 17.40 2.49
C ASP A 111 6.50 16.06 1.74
N VAL A 112 5.45 15.75 0.99
CA VAL A 112 5.37 14.58 0.09
C VAL A 112 5.52 15.04 -1.35
N ARG A 113 6.18 14.27 -2.22
CA ARG A 113 6.33 14.58 -3.66
C ARG A 113 6.01 13.34 -4.50
N ALA A 114 5.37 13.55 -5.65
CA ALA A 114 5.14 12.48 -6.61
C ALA A 114 6.43 12.17 -7.36
N LEU A 115 6.82 10.90 -7.39
CA LEU A 115 8.03 10.42 -8.09
C LEU A 115 7.70 9.77 -9.43
N ALA A 116 6.70 8.89 -9.45
CA ALA A 116 6.29 8.16 -10.64
C ALA A 116 4.83 7.72 -10.57
N TYR A 117 4.19 7.61 -11.73
CA TYR A 117 2.95 6.87 -11.89
C TYR A 117 3.27 5.38 -12.04
N LEU A 118 2.61 4.51 -11.28
CA LEU A 118 2.86 3.07 -11.30
C LEU A 118 1.85 2.32 -12.18
N TYR A 119 0.56 2.48 -11.88
CA TYR A 119 -0.55 1.79 -12.57
C TYR A 119 -1.89 2.46 -12.24
N GLY A 120 -2.91 2.12 -13.03
CA GLY A 120 -4.29 2.49 -12.75
C GLY A 120 -4.90 1.54 -11.72
N ALA A 121 -5.54 2.09 -10.68
CA ALA A 121 -6.27 1.31 -9.68
C ALA A 121 -7.78 1.57 -9.85
N PRO A 122 -8.49 0.79 -10.68
CA PRO A 122 -9.94 0.91 -10.76
C PRO A 122 -10.61 0.41 -9.47
N ALA A 123 -11.80 0.93 -9.20
CA ALA A 123 -12.69 0.40 -8.19
C ALA A 123 -13.41 -0.83 -8.73
N HIS A 124 -13.22 -1.96 -8.06
CA HIS A 124 -13.98 -3.19 -8.28
C HIS A 124 -15.11 -3.22 -7.26
N MET A 125 -16.34 -3.15 -7.74
CA MET A 125 -17.51 -3.41 -6.92
C MET A 125 -17.99 -4.84 -7.18
N VAL A 126 -17.51 -5.78 -6.38
CA VAL A 126 -17.69 -7.21 -6.62
C VAL A 126 -18.87 -7.74 -5.81
N VAL A 127 -19.74 -8.50 -6.48
CA VAL A 127 -20.87 -9.23 -5.87
C VAL A 127 -20.88 -10.66 -6.39
N LEU A 128 -21.59 -11.54 -5.71
CA LEU A 128 -21.89 -12.87 -6.26
C LEU A 128 -22.85 -12.74 -7.44
N ASP A 129 -22.62 -13.50 -8.51
CA ASP A 129 -23.47 -13.46 -9.71
C ASP A 129 -24.93 -13.87 -9.41
N ARG A 130 -25.11 -14.80 -8.46
CA ARG A 130 -26.43 -15.22 -7.97
C ARG A 130 -27.16 -14.18 -7.11
N SER A 131 -26.52 -13.06 -6.76
CA SER A 131 -27.16 -12.03 -5.94
C SER A 131 -28.14 -11.18 -6.76
N GLU A 132 -29.13 -10.61 -6.07
CA GLU A 132 -30.07 -9.65 -6.65
C GLU A 132 -29.44 -8.26 -6.91
N ILE A 133 -28.15 -8.07 -6.61
CA ILE A 133 -27.43 -6.81 -6.76
C ILE A 133 -26.94 -6.70 -8.21
N ASN A 134 -27.59 -5.84 -9.00
CA ASN A 134 -27.32 -5.69 -10.43
C ASN A 134 -26.66 -4.35 -10.78
N ARG A 135 -26.75 -3.36 -9.89
CA ARG A 135 -26.09 -2.06 -10.00
C ARG A 135 -25.69 -1.55 -8.62
N VAL A 136 -24.79 -0.56 -8.59
CA VAL A 136 -24.24 -0.01 -7.34
C VAL A 136 -25.36 0.46 -6.39
N LYS A 137 -26.46 1.04 -6.90
CA LYS A 137 -27.58 1.52 -6.06
C LYS A 137 -28.28 0.41 -5.27
N ASP A 138 -28.21 -0.84 -5.71
CA ASP A 138 -28.90 -1.97 -5.08
C ASP A 138 -28.20 -2.47 -3.79
N ILE A 139 -27.06 -1.86 -3.43
CA ILE A 139 -26.30 -2.21 -2.23
C ILE A 139 -26.90 -1.59 -0.96
N ALA A 140 -27.90 -0.71 -1.09
CA ALA A 140 -28.59 -0.14 0.06
C ALA A 140 -29.15 -1.25 0.97
N GLY A 141 -28.88 -1.15 2.27
CA GLY A 141 -29.22 -2.15 3.29
C GLY A 141 -28.32 -3.38 3.33
N LYS A 142 -27.37 -3.52 2.39
CA LYS A 142 -26.47 -4.67 2.27
C LYS A 142 -25.19 -4.49 3.07
N ARG A 143 -24.51 -5.60 3.37
CA ARG A 143 -23.20 -5.67 4.02
C ARG A 143 -22.11 -5.49 2.98
N VAL A 144 -21.33 -4.42 3.09
CA VAL A 144 -20.33 -4.06 2.10
C VAL A 144 -18.96 -3.95 2.77
N ALA A 145 -18.02 -4.80 2.35
CA ALA A 145 -16.63 -4.66 2.77
C ALA A 145 -15.94 -3.55 1.98
N VAL A 146 -15.34 -2.58 2.66
CA VAL A 146 -14.80 -1.36 2.03
C VAL A 146 -13.27 -1.23 2.06
N GLY A 147 -12.60 -2.25 2.59
CA GLY A 147 -11.18 -2.19 2.94
C GLY A 147 -10.97 -1.97 4.43
N GLY A 148 -9.73 -2.15 4.89
CA GLY A 148 -9.39 -1.97 6.30
C GLY A 148 -9.60 -0.52 6.77
N ALA A 149 -9.93 -0.34 8.05
CA ALA A 149 -10.05 0.98 8.66
C ALA A 149 -8.78 1.81 8.46
N GLY A 150 -8.93 3.09 8.12
CA GLY A 150 -7.80 3.99 7.84
C GLY A 150 -7.09 3.77 6.49
N SER A 151 -7.53 2.81 5.67
CA SER A 151 -6.95 2.59 4.34
C SER A 151 -7.44 3.63 3.32
N GLY A 152 -6.62 3.87 2.28
CA GLY A 152 -7.05 4.70 1.14
C GLY A 152 -8.23 4.11 0.36
N ALA A 153 -8.41 2.78 0.41
CA ALA A 153 -9.54 2.11 -0.20
C ALA A 153 -10.86 2.41 0.52
N ALA A 154 -10.84 2.36 1.86
CA ALA A 154 -11.97 2.74 2.69
C ALA A 154 -12.29 4.23 2.56
N ALA A 155 -11.28 5.10 2.55
CA ALA A 155 -11.47 6.53 2.31
C ALA A 155 -12.06 6.81 0.91
N ALA A 156 -11.61 6.09 -0.12
CA ALA A 156 -12.19 6.18 -1.46
C ALA A 156 -13.64 5.67 -1.51
N ALA A 157 -13.95 4.58 -0.82
CA ALA A 157 -15.31 4.05 -0.70
C ALA A 157 -16.25 5.05 -0.01
N GLU A 158 -15.80 5.67 1.09
CA GLU A 158 -16.57 6.68 1.82
C GLU A 158 -16.89 7.88 0.94
N ARG A 159 -15.90 8.41 0.22
CA ARG A 159 -16.11 9.52 -0.73
C ARG A 159 -17.08 9.13 -1.84
N TYR A 160 -16.87 7.97 -2.45
CA TYR A 160 -17.68 7.52 -3.59
C TYR A 160 -19.12 7.22 -3.18
N PHE A 161 -19.34 6.37 -2.16
CA PHE A 161 -20.68 6.06 -1.68
C PHE A 161 -21.36 7.23 -0.97
N GLY A 162 -20.58 8.14 -0.35
CA GLY A 162 -21.08 9.38 0.22
C GLY A 162 -21.67 10.30 -0.84
N ALA A 163 -20.95 10.53 -1.94
CA ALA A 163 -21.46 11.30 -3.08
C ALA A 163 -22.75 10.68 -3.67
N LEU A 164 -22.84 9.35 -3.70
CA LEU A 164 -24.03 8.62 -4.15
C LEU A 164 -25.18 8.61 -3.12
N GLY A 165 -25.00 9.19 -1.92
CA GLY A 165 -25.97 9.15 -0.84
C GLY A 165 -26.27 7.72 -0.33
N LEU A 166 -25.28 6.83 -0.43
CA LEU A 166 -25.34 5.42 -0.07
C LEU A 166 -24.56 5.08 1.21
N TRP A 167 -23.57 5.87 1.60
CA TRP A 167 -22.68 5.56 2.73
C TRP A 167 -23.45 5.21 4.03
N ASP A 168 -24.42 6.06 4.41
CA ASP A 168 -25.24 5.83 5.61
C ASP A 168 -26.35 4.78 5.42
N LYS A 169 -26.48 4.24 4.21
CA LYS A 169 -27.49 3.22 3.86
C LYS A 169 -26.89 1.82 3.76
N ILE A 170 -25.57 1.67 3.80
CA ILE A 170 -24.88 0.37 3.76
C ILE A 170 -24.44 -0.05 5.16
N LYS A 171 -24.35 -1.37 5.38
CA LYS A 171 -23.74 -1.94 6.59
C LYS A 171 -22.25 -2.12 6.31
N ILE A 172 -21.43 -1.20 6.80
CA ILE A 172 -20.02 -1.11 6.44
C ILE A 172 -19.19 -2.14 7.21
N GLU A 173 -18.38 -2.91 6.49
CA GLU A 173 -17.42 -3.86 7.06
C GLU A 173 -15.98 -3.39 6.75
N PHE A 174 -15.24 -2.98 7.77
CA PHE A 174 -13.86 -2.50 7.63
C PHE A 174 -12.85 -3.65 7.65
N ILE A 175 -12.85 -4.48 6.61
CA ILE A 175 -11.97 -5.65 6.48
C ILE A 175 -11.11 -5.59 5.21
N GLY A 176 -9.88 -6.11 5.31
CA GLY A 176 -8.93 -6.17 4.19
C GLY A 176 -9.37 -7.13 3.08
N TYR A 177 -8.78 -6.98 1.89
CA TYR A 177 -9.28 -7.60 0.65
C TYR A 177 -9.38 -9.13 0.69
N SER A 178 -8.34 -9.83 1.16
CA SER A 178 -8.37 -11.30 1.24
C SER A 178 -9.43 -11.81 2.23
N LYS A 179 -9.64 -11.09 3.35
CA LYS A 179 -10.72 -11.39 4.30
C LYS A 179 -12.09 -11.10 3.70
N ALA A 180 -12.22 -10.01 2.95
CA ALA A 180 -13.46 -9.67 2.23
C ALA A 180 -13.82 -10.74 1.19
N ALA A 181 -12.85 -11.24 0.41
CA ALA A 181 -13.09 -12.33 -0.54
C ALA A 181 -13.60 -13.61 0.14
N ALA A 182 -12.97 -14.01 1.25
CA ALA A 182 -13.44 -15.15 2.04
C ALA A 182 -14.84 -14.91 2.63
N ALA A 183 -15.11 -13.72 3.17
CA ALA A 183 -16.40 -13.36 3.72
C ALA A 183 -17.51 -13.34 2.65
N LEU A 184 -17.22 -12.86 1.44
CA LEU A 184 -18.15 -12.85 0.32
C LEU A 184 -18.50 -14.28 -0.09
N ASN A 185 -17.49 -15.14 -0.23
CA ASN A 185 -17.67 -16.55 -0.57
C ASN A 185 -18.53 -17.30 0.45
N ASN A 186 -18.40 -16.94 1.73
CA ASN A 186 -19.15 -17.53 2.84
C ASN A 186 -20.52 -16.86 3.08
N GLY A 187 -20.93 -15.87 2.27
CA GLY A 187 -22.19 -15.15 2.45
C GLY A 187 -22.25 -14.27 3.70
N GLN A 188 -21.10 -13.95 4.29
CA GLN A 188 -20.97 -13.06 5.45
C GLN A 188 -21.05 -11.57 5.07
N ILE A 189 -20.75 -11.25 3.82
CA ILE A 189 -20.99 -9.94 3.21
C ILE A 189 -21.69 -10.14 1.86
N ASP A 190 -22.31 -9.08 1.36
CA ASP A 190 -23.09 -9.11 0.12
C ASP A 190 -22.33 -8.49 -1.06
N ALA A 191 -21.37 -7.60 -0.77
CA ALA A 191 -20.49 -6.99 -1.75
C ALA A 191 -19.11 -6.67 -1.15
N MET A 192 -18.09 -6.61 -1.99
CA MET A 192 -16.77 -6.09 -1.62
C MET A 192 -16.30 -5.02 -2.59
N TRP A 193 -15.82 -3.92 -2.03
CA TRP A 193 -15.14 -2.83 -2.71
C TRP A 193 -13.64 -3.06 -2.66
N VAL A 194 -13.02 -3.19 -3.82
CA VAL A 194 -11.56 -3.28 -3.97
C VAL A 194 -11.07 -2.15 -4.84
N PHE A 195 -10.31 -1.24 -4.23
CA PHE A 195 -9.60 -0.20 -4.98
C PHE A 195 -8.16 -0.67 -5.15
N ALA A 196 -7.83 -1.21 -6.32
CA ALA A 196 -6.54 -1.86 -6.58
C ALA A 196 -6.28 -2.02 -8.09
N GLY A 197 -5.02 -2.25 -8.48
CA GLY A 197 -4.70 -2.62 -9.86
C GLY A 197 -5.22 -4.01 -10.22
N PHE A 198 -5.50 -4.24 -11.50
CA PHE A 198 -5.99 -5.52 -12.03
C PHE A 198 -4.92 -6.24 -12.87
N PRO A 199 -4.90 -7.58 -12.90
CA PRO A 199 -5.71 -8.48 -12.07
C PRO A 199 -5.32 -8.40 -10.59
N ASN A 200 -6.31 -8.47 -9.69
CA ASN A 200 -6.08 -8.47 -8.25
C ASN A 200 -6.35 -9.86 -7.63
N ASN A 201 -5.46 -10.32 -6.75
CA ASN A 201 -5.53 -11.64 -6.12
C ASN A 201 -6.82 -11.88 -5.31
N SER A 202 -7.35 -10.87 -4.61
CA SER A 202 -8.58 -11.03 -3.82
C SER A 202 -9.81 -11.20 -4.72
N VAL A 203 -9.83 -10.53 -5.88
CA VAL A 203 -10.91 -10.65 -6.86
C VAL A 203 -10.82 -12.01 -7.57
N ILE A 204 -9.61 -12.48 -7.88
CA ILE A 204 -9.38 -13.85 -8.37
C ILE A 204 -9.87 -14.87 -7.33
N GLN A 205 -9.53 -14.69 -6.05
CA GLN A 205 -9.96 -15.60 -4.97
C GLN A 205 -11.49 -15.68 -4.87
N ALA A 206 -12.19 -14.56 -5.02
CA ALA A 206 -13.66 -14.54 -5.07
C ALA A 206 -14.19 -15.31 -6.31
N ALA A 207 -13.62 -15.05 -7.49
CA ALA A 207 -14.02 -15.69 -8.76
C ALA A 207 -13.80 -17.21 -8.78
N VAL A 208 -12.67 -17.69 -8.22
CA VAL A 208 -12.35 -19.12 -8.18
C VAL A 208 -13.33 -19.93 -7.34
N SER A 209 -13.85 -19.32 -6.27
CA SER A 209 -14.75 -20.02 -5.34
C SER A 209 -16.23 -19.91 -5.74
N ASN A 210 -16.62 -18.80 -6.39
CA ASN A 210 -17.98 -18.54 -6.83
C ASN A 210 -17.97 -17.71 -8.12
N LYS A 211 -18.98 -17.89 -8.97
CA LYS A 211 -19.24 -16.93 -10.06
C LYS A 211 -19.52 -15.55 -9.46
N ILE A 212 -18.75 -14.55 -9.91
CA ILE A 212 -18.87 -13.16 -9.49
C ILE A 212 -19.37 -12.27 -10.63
N ARG A 213 -19.88 -11.11 -10.24
CA ARG A 213 -20.17 -9.97 -11.12
C ARG A 213 -19.44 -8.74 -10.60
N ILE A 214 -18.86 -7.95 -11.49
CA ILE A 214 -18.27 -6.65 -11.16
C ILE A 214 -19.22 -5.57 -11.68
N LEU A 215 -19.77 -4.77 -10.76
CA LEU A 215 -20.70 -3.71 -11.09
C LEU A 215 -19.95 -2.48 -11.64
N SER A 216 -20.56 -1.81 -12.62
CA SER A 216 -20.06 -0.55 -13.18
C SER A 216 -20.06 0.55 -12.12
N THR A 217 -18.87 1.01 -11.71
CA THR A 217 -18.69 2.15 -10.79
C THR A 217 -18.63 3.49 -11.54
N TRP A 218 -18.33 3.47 -12.84
CA TRP A 218 -18.28 4.71 -13.63
C TRP A 218 -19.68 5.30 -13.85
N GLU A 219 -20.64 4.50 -14.30
CA GLU A 219 -21.99 5.01 -14.57
C GLU A 219 -22.68 5.50 -13.29
N ALA A 220 -22.60 4.71 -12.21
CA ALA A 220 -23.15 5.09 -10.92
C ALA A 220 -22.45 6.33 -10.33
N GLY A 221 -21.14 6.46 -10.52
CA GLY A 221 -20.37 7.65 -10.13
C GLY A 221 -20.84 8.91 -10.83
N LYS A 222 -21.04 8.83 -12.16
CA LYS A 222 -21.53 9.94 -12.98
C LYS A 222 -22.95 10.34 -12.63
N GLU A 223 -23.86 9.36 -12.47
CA GLU A 223 -25.24 9.62 -12.06
C GLU A 223 -25.33 10.25 -10.66
N GLY A 224 -24.40 9.88 -9.77
CA GLY A 224 -24.37 10.32 -8.37
C GLY A 224 -23.57 11.60 -8.12
N GLY A 225 -22.99 12.24 -9.15
CA GLY A 225 -22.21 13.47 -8.94
C GLY A 225 -20.81 13.26 -8.35
N ALA A 226 -20.33 12.01 -8.27
CA ALA A 226 -19.09 11.68 -7.57
C ALA A 226 -17.85 12.27 -8.25
N PHE A 227 -17.85 12.35 -9.58
CA PHE A 227 -16.70 12.83 -10.34
C PHE A 227 -16.68 14.35 -10.47
N GLU A 228 -17.81 15.01 -10.31
CA GLU A 228 -17.91 16.45 -10.14
C GLU A 228 -17.34 16.88 -8.78
N GLN A 229 -17.66 16.13 -7.72
CA GLN A 229 -17.13 16.39 -6.37
C GLN A 229 -15.65 16.02 -6.24
N TYR A 230 -15.20 14.97 -6.93
CA TYR A 230 -13.84 14.44 -6.88
C TYR A 230 -13.23 14.31 -8.29
N PRO A 231 -12.81 15.44 -8.90
CA PRO A 231 -12.40 15.49 -10.31
C PRO A 231 -11.05 14.82 -10.61
N PHE A 232 -10.39 14.26 -9.59
CA PHE A 232 -9.16 13.49 -9.74
C PHE A 232 -9.39 12.00 -10.08
N TYR A 233 -10.65 11.52 -10.07
CA TYR A 233 -10.98 10.19 -10.56
C TYR A 233 -11.12 10.18 -12.09
N SER A 234 -10.59 9.14 -12.73
CA SER A 234 -10.64 8.95 -14.17
C SER A 234 -11.19 7.58 -14.54
N GLN A 235 -11.74 7.47 -15.75
CA GLN A 235 -12.31 6.22 -16.24
C GLN A 235 -11.21 5.22 -16.59
N VAL A 236 -11.35 3.99 -16.10
CA VAL A 236 -10.50 2.84 -16.45
C VAL A 236 -11.40 1.64 -16.72
N THR A 237 -11.17 0.96 -17.84
CA THR A 237 -11.89 -0.28 -18.19
C THR A 237 -11.10 -1.49 -17.72
N ILE A 238 -11.74 -2.35 -16.92
CA ILE A 238 -11.22 -3.69 -16.63
C ILE A 238 -11.59 -4.59 -17.83
N PRO A 239 -10.63 -5.16 -18.57
CA PRO A 239 -10.93 -6.00 -19.72
C PRO A 239 -11.78 -7.22 -19.35
N ALA A 240 -12.71 -7.60 -20.22
CA ALA A 240 -13.46 -8.85 -20.04
C ALA A 240 -12.51 -10.05 -19.99
N GLY A 241 -12.84 -11.06 -19.18
CA GLY A 241 -11.99 -12.23 -18.97
C GLY A 241 -10.79 -12.01 -18.04
N THR A 242 -10.62 -10.81 -17.45
CA THR A 242 -9.58 -10.56 -16.43
C THR A 242 -9.75 -11.47 -15.20
N TYR A 243 -10.99 -11.82 -14.86
CA TYR A 243 -11.35 -12.66 -13.73
C TYR A 243 -12.24 -13.80 -14.24
N SER A 244 -11.87 -15.04 -13.93
CA SER A 244 -12.54 -16.27 -14.36
C SER A 244 -12.60 -17.28 -13.22
#